data_AF-A0A960K8D2-F1
#
_entry.id   AF-A0A960K8D2-F1
#
_cell.length_a   1.000
_cell.length_b   1.000
_cell.length_c   1.000
_cell.angle_alpha   90.00
_cell.angle_beta   90.00
_cell.angle_gamma   90.00
#
_symmetry.space_group_name_H-M   'P 1'
#
loop_
_entity.id
_entity.type
_entity.pdbx_description
1 polymer ?
#
loop_
_entity_poly.entity_id
_entity_poly.type
_entity_poly.pdbx_seq_one_letter_code
_entity_poly.pdbx_strand_id
1 'polypeptide(L)'
;MSEQKKPMESAVELAVYAPIGFALEARRLLPTFVERGKAQVNMAKVIGQFAVNQGQVEATKRVARVQEQAEAILQEFGIGVAPPVAAPIPEPVERAEPAGSAPAAAPAARPAPARPAGVAADLPIAAYDSLAASQVIPRLAGLSAAELDDVEAYELAHRGRKTILGKISQLRDA
;
A
#
# COMPACT_ATOMS: atom_id res chain seq x y z
N MET A 1 30.55 25.34 19.78
CA MET A 1 29.87 25.62 21.06
C MET A 1 28.40 25.29 20.85
N SER A 2 27.99 24.11 21.32
CA SER A 2 26.69 23.53 21.06
C SER A 2 25.62 24.23 21.90
N GLU A 3 24.77 25.03 21.27
CA GLU A 3 23.54 25.51 21.92
C GLU A 3 22.55 24.35 22.01
N GLN A 4 22.61 23.66 23.14
CA GLN A 4 21.55 22.77 23.60
C GLN A 4 20.35 23.67 23.95
N LYS A 5 19.52 23.99 22.96
CA LYS A 5 18.22 24.63 23.19
C LYS A 5 17.43 23.76 24.18
N LYS A 6 16.86 24.39 25.22
CA LYS A 6 16.18 23.69 26.30
C LYS A 6 15.05 22.83 25.72
N PRO A 7 14.90 21.55 26.12
CA PRO A 7 13.94 20.61 25.53
C PRO A 7 12.48 21.09 25.59
N MET A 8 12.17 22.03 26.50
CA MET A 8 10.83 22.62 26.62
C MET A 8 10.51 23.63 25.50
N GLU A 9 11.52 24.33 24.97
CA GLU A 9 11.33 25.25 23.83
C GLU A 9 11.05 24.46 22.54
N SER A 10 11.78 23.35 22.32
CA SER A 10 11.49 22.44 21.21
C SER A 10 10.11 21.79 21.32
N ALA A 11 9.60 21.52 22.52
CA ALA A 11 8.26 20.99 22.70
C ALA A 11 7.17 22.00 22.29
N VAL A 12 7.37 23.30 22.56
CA VAL A 12 6.46 24.37 22.16
C VAL A 12 6.53 24.63 20.64
N GLU A 13 7.72 24.65 20.06
CA GLU A 13 7.89 24.72 18.60
C GLU A 13 7.21 23.54 17.89
N LEU A 14 7.30 22.33 18.45
CA LEU A 14 6.63 21.16 17.88
C LEU A 14 5.10 21.20 18.06
N ALA A 15 4.61 21.62 19.22
CA ALA A 15 3.18 21.60 19.53
C ALA A 15 2.39 22.73 18.84
N VAL A 16 3.04 23.87 18.56
CA VAL A 16 2.38 25.06 17.97
C VAL A 16 2.73 25.21 16.49
N TYR A 17 4.02 25.11 16.15
CA TYR A 17 4.49 25.39 14.78
C TYR A 17 4.35 24.18 13.85
N ALA A 18 4.55 22.95 14.36
CA ALA A 18 4.39 21.75 13.52
C ALA A 18 2.97 21.53 12.97
N PRO A 19 1.86 21.69 13.75
CA PRO A 19 0.52 21.55 13.18
C PRO A 19 0.18 22.65 12.16
N ILE A 20 0.69 23.88 12.32
CA ILE A 20 0.50 24.96 11.34
C ILE A 20 1.28 24.65 10.06
N GLY A 21 2.54 24.22 10.17
CA GLY A 21 3.35 23.77 9.03
C GLY A 21 2.70 22.59 8.30
N PHE A 22 2.15 21.62 9.05
CA PHE A 22 1.41 20.50 8.47
C PHE A 22 0.14 20.96 7.73
N ALA A 23 -0.63 21.92 8.27
CA ALA A 23 -1.82 22.44 7.61
C ALA A 23 -1.50 23.18 6.29
N LEU A 24 -0.37 23.89 6.23
CA LEU A 24 0.11 24.54 5.01
C LEU A 24 0.57 23.51 3.95
N GLU A 25 1.27 22.46 4.36
CA GLU A 25 1.77 21.42 3.44
C GLU A 25 0.69 20.40 3.04
N ALA A 26 -0.34 20.21 3.87
CA ALA A 26 -1.43 19.27 3.64
C ALA A 26 -2.13 19.51 2.29
N ARG A 27 -2.31 20.76 1.86
CA ARG A 27 -2.96 21.08 0.58
C ARG A 27 -2.23 20.52 -0.64
N ARG A 28 -0.92 20.29 -0.56
CA ARG A 28 -0.13 19.67 -1.64
C ARG A 28 -0.14 18.15 -1.57
N LEU A 29 -0.16 17.59 -0.37
CA LEU A 29 -0.05 16.15 -0.15
C LEU A 29 -1.40 15.42 -0.21
N LEU A 30 -2.49 16.09 0.17
CA LEU A 30 -3.86 15.57 0.14
C LEU A 30 -4.26 14.91 -1.18
N PRO A 31 -4.06 15.50 -2.38
CA PRO A 31 -4.48 14.87 -3.62
C PRO A 31 -3.88 13.48 -3.83
N THR A 32 -2.58 13.32 -3.56
CA THR A 32 -1.89 12.02 -3.71
C THR A 32 -2.35 10.98 -2.68
N PHE A 33 -2.69 11.39 -1.46
CA PHE A 33 -3.24 10.49 -0.44
C PHE A 33 -4.67 10.05 -0.78
N VAL A 34 -5.47 10.95 -1.37
CA VAL A 34 -6.82 10.61 -1.85
C VAL A 34 -6.76 9.59 -2.98
N GLU A 35 -5.86 9.76 -3.94
CA GLU A 35 -5.69 8.79 -5.04
C GLU A 35 -5.27 7.42 -4.52
N ARG A 36 -4.27 7.37 -3.63
CA ARG A 36 -3.85 6.11 -2.98
C ARG A 36 -4.96 5.48 -2.15
N GLY A 37 -5.71 6.27 -1.40
CA GLY A 37 -6.85 5.80 -0.62
C GLY A 37 -7.95 5.21 -1.50
N LYS A 38 -8.31 5.89 -2.60
CA LYS A 38 -9.28 5.39 -3.58
C LYS A 38 -8.81 4.07 -4.21
N ALA A 39 -7.53 3.97 -4.57
CA ALA A 39 -6.96 2.74 -5.12
C ALA A 39 -7.06 1.56 -4.14
N GLN A 40 -6.72 1.79 -2.86
CA GLN A 40 -6.82 0.76 -1.82
C GLN A 40 -8.26 0.30 -1.57
N VAL A 41 -9.21 1.24 -1.50
CA VAL A 41 -10.64 0.91 -1.31
C VAL A 41 -11.20 0.17 -2.51
N ASN A 42 -10.86 0.57 -3.73
CA ASN A 42 -11.31 -0.11 -4.94
C ASN A 42 -10.77 -1.55 -5.00
N MET A 43 -9.50 -1.77 -4.64
CA MET A 43 -8.92 -3.12 -4.58
C MET A 43 -9.61 -4.00 -3.52
N ALA A 44 -9.88 -3.46 -2.34
CA ALA A 44 -10.61 -4.17 -1.29
C ALA A 44 -12.04 -4.55 -1.73
N LYS A 45 -12.75 -3.65 -2.41
CA LYS A 45 -14.09 -3.93 -2.98
C LYS A 45 -14.06 -5.07 -3.98
N VAL A 46 -13.06 -5.11 -4.86
CA VAL A 46 -12.89 -6.18 -5.85
C VAL A 46 -12.69 -7.52 -5.14
N ILE A 47 -11.78 -7.60 -4.16
CA ILE A 47 -11.52 -8.82 -3.38
C ILE A 47 -12.79 -9.27 -2.64
N GLY A 48 -13.51 -8.35 -2.01
CA GLY A 48 -14.77 -8.65 -1.32
C GLY A 48 -15.84 -9.21 -2.25
N GLN A 49 -16.01 -8.62 -3.45
CA GLN A 49 -16.96 -9.10 -4.43
C GLN A 49 -16.62 -10.51 -4.93
N PHE A 50 -15.33 -10.82 -5.13
CA PHE A 50 -14.89 -12.16 -5.48
C PHE A 50 -15.18 -13.18 -4.36
N ALA A 51 -14.95 -12.82 -3.10
CA ALA A 51 -15.26 -13.69 -1.96
C ALA A 51 -16.76 -14.00 -1.85
N VAL A 52 -17.63 -13.00 -2.05
CA VAL A 52 -19.09 -13.18 -2.00
C VAL A 52 -19.58 -14.04 -3.17
N ASN A 53 -19.12 -13.77 -4.40
CA ASN A 53 -19.55 -14.52 -5.58
C ASN A 53 -19.06 -15.97 -5.55
N GLN A 54 -17.81 -16.22 -5.15
CA GLN A 54 -17.31 -17.60 -4.99
C GLN A 54 -18.00 -18.33 -3.84
N GLY A 55 -18.26 -17.64 -2.72
CA GLY A 55 -19.00 -18.18 -1.59
C GLY A 55 -20.41 -18.64 -1.97
N GLN A 56 -21.12 -17.88 -2.81
CA GLN A 56 -22.45 -18.29 -3.31
C GLN A 56 -22.38 -19.57 -4.15
N VAL A 57 -21.43 -19.68 -5.08
CA VAL A 57 -21.30 -20.87 -5.94
C VAL A 57 -20.94 -22.12 -5.15
N GLU A 58 -20.05 -22.02 -4.16
CA GLU A 58 -19.72 -23.14 -3.30
C GLU A 58 -20.86 -23.50 -2.34
N ALA A 59 -21.59 -22.50 -1.83
CA ALA A 59 -22.76 -22.72 -0.99
C ALA A 59 -23.84 -23.49 -1.75
N THR A 60 -24.18 -23.11 -2.98
CA THR A 60 -25.17 -23.83 -3.79
C THR A 60 -24.77 -25.28 -4.04
N LYS A 61 -23.49 -25.55 -4.32
CA LYS A 61 -22.98 -26.93 -4.54
C LYS A 61 -23.00 -27.79 -3.27
N ARG A 62 -22.76 -27.20 -2.10
CA ARG A 62 -22.84 -27.91 -0.81
C ARG A 62 -24.30 -28.16 -0.44
N VAL A 63 -25.18 -27.18 -0.64
CA VAL A 63 -26.62 -27.31 -0.41
C VAL A 63 -27.22 -28.40 -1.30
N ALA A 64 -26.90 -28.43 -2.60
CA ALA A 64 -27.40 -29.46 -3.52
C ALA A 64 -26.96 -30.87 -3.12
N ARG A 65 -25.68 -31.06 -2.73
CA ARG A 65 -25.20 -32.38 -2.25
C ARG A 65 -25.85 -32.80 -0.94
N VAL A 66 -26.04 -31.88 -0.01
CA VAL A 66 -26.74 -32.16 1.25
C VAL A 66 -28.21 -32.51 0.99
N GLN A 67 -28.84 -31.88 0.00
CA GLN A 67 -30.22 -32.15 -0.39
C GLN A 67 -30.38 -33.55 -1.00
N GLU A 68 -29.50 -33.96 -1.91
CA GLU A 68 -29.52 -35.32 -2.49
C GLU A 68 -29.30 -36.40 -1.41
N GLN A 69 -28.37 -36.14 -0.47
CA GLN A 69 -28.12 -37.04 0.65
C GLN A 69 -29.30 -37.11 1.62
N ALA A 70 -29.95 -35.98 1.88
CA ALA A 70 -31.16 -35.93 2.69
C ALA A 70 -32.31 -36.68 2.02
N GLU A 71 -32.54 -36.50 0.71
CA GLU A 71 -33.59 -37.21 -0.03
C GLU A 71 -33.39 -38.74 -0.01
N ALA A 72 -32.15 -39.23 -0.14
CA ALA A 72 -31.86 -40.66 -0.04
C ALA A 72 -32.18 -41.23 1.35
N ILE A 73 -31.80 -40.52 2.42
CA ILE A 73 -32.10 -40.93 3.81
C ILE A 73 -33.61 -40.86 4.09
N LEU A 74 -34.30 -39.85 3.58
CA LEU A 74 -35.75 -39.70 3.73
C LEU A 74 -36.54 -40.82 3.03
N GLN A 75 -36.11 -41.21 1.83
CA GLN A 75 -36.72 -42.32 1.10
C GLN A 75 -36.51 -43.66 1.81
N GLU A 76 -35.35 -43.86 2.42
CA GLU A 76 -35.03 -45.07 3.19
C GLU A 76 -35.86 -45.18 4.49
N PHE A 77 -36.19 -44.05 5.12
CA PHE A 77 -36.97 -44.03 6.36
C PHE A 77 -38.48 -43.78 6.19
N GLY A 78 -38.98 -43.57 4.96
CA GLY A 78 -40.42 -43.43 4.68
C GLY A 78 -41.08 -42.21 5.31
N ILE A 79 -40.31 -41.17 5.65
CA ILE A 79 -40.81 -39.93 6.27
C ILE A 79 -40.75 -38.83 5.21
N GLY A 80 -41.91 -38.43 4.69
CA GLY A 80 -42.02 -37.28 3.79
C GLY A 80 -41.61 -36.00 4.50
N VAL A 81 -40.61 -35.30 3.98
CA VAL A 81 -40.15 -34.02 4.56
C VAL A 81 -40.97 -32.88 3.99
N ALA A 82 -41.66 -32.18 4.89
CA ALA A 82 -42.20 -30.86 4.65
C ALA A 82 -41.08 -29.92 4.17
N PRO A 83 -41.37 -28.98 3.25
CA PRO A 83 -40.35 -28.12 2.66
C PRO A 83 -39.51 -27.44 3.76
N PRO A 84 -38.18 -27.31 3.58
CA PRO A 84 -37.36 -26.63 4.56
C PRO A 84 -37.86 -25.19 4.67
N VAL A 85 -38.43 -24.85 5.82
CA VAL A 85 -38.65 -23.47 6.22
C VAL A 85 -37.29 -22.81 6.15
N ALA A 86 -37.17 -21.81 5.27
CA ALA A 86 -35.99 -21.00 5.11
C ALA A 86 -35.52 -20.56 6.50
N ALA A 87 -34.40 -21.12 6.96
CA ALA A 87 -33.74 -20.62 8.14
C ALA A 87 -33.35 -19.15 7.89
N PRO A 88 -33.46 -18.28 8.90
CA PRO A 88 -33.59 -16.85 8.71
C PRO A 88 -32.35 -16.28 8.03
N ILE A 89 -32.58 -15.31 7.15
CA ILE A 89 -31.58 -14.29 6.82
C ILE A 89 -31.00 -13.82 8.18
N PRO A 90 -29.68 -13.89 8.42
CA PRO A 90 -29.15 -13.23 9.60
C PRO A 90 -29.46 -11.74 9.44
N GLU A 91 -30.41 -11.26 10.23
CA GLU A 91 -30.69 -9.84 10.32
C GLU A 91 -29.38 -9.11 10.65
N PRO A 92 -29.14 -7.93 10.05
CA PRO A 92 -27.96 -7.14 10.33
C PRO A 92 -27.97 -6.78 11.81
N VAL A 93 -27.13 -7.45 12.59
CA VAL A 93 -26.86 -7.06 13.96
C VAL A 93 -26.09 -5.73 13.89
N GLU A 94 -26.88 -4.67 14.03
CA GLU A 94 -26.63 -3.54 14.92
C GLU A 94 -25.32 -2.77 14.71
N ARG A 95 -25.53 -1.51 14.32
CA ARG A 95 -24.55 -0.43 14.43
C ARG A 95 -23.93 -0.41 15.83
N ALA A 96 -22.62 -0.64 15.87
CA ALA A 96 -21.76 -0.18 16.96
C ALA A 96 -20.64 0.69 16.35
N GLU A 97 -20.88 2.00 16.27
CA GLU A 97 -19.82 2.93 16.67
C GLU A 97 -19.72 2.83 18.20
N PRO A 98 -18.51 2.72 18.75
CA PRO A 98 -17.92 3.96 19.22
C PRO A 98 -16.45 4.13 18.84
N ALA A 99 -16.11 5.41 18.81
CA ALA A 99 -14.80 6.00 18.75
C ALA A 99 -13.72 5.28 19.59
N GLY A 100 -12.52 5.25 19.00
CA GLY A 100 -11.31 5.68 19.69
C GLY A 100 -10.70 4.73 20.72
N SER A 101 -9.62 4.05 20.31
CA SER A 101 -8.36 3.96 21.07
C SER A 101 -7.29 3.25 20.24
N ALA A 102 -6.56 4.06 19.46
CA ALA A 102 -5.08 4.14 19.41
C ALA A 102 -4.24 2.83 19.20
N PRO A 103 -2.91 2.91 19.02
CA PRO A 103 -2.27 2.36 17.84
C PRO A 103 -1.31 1.20 18.16
N ALA A 104 -1.43 0.09 17.43
CA ALA A 104 -0.37 -0.91 17.36
C ALA A 104 0.45 -0.69 16.08
N ALA A 105 1.48 0.16 16.20
CA ALA A 105 2.72 0.10 15.43
C ALA A 105 3.25 -1.36 15.45
N ALA A 106 3.94 -1.95 14.47
CA ALA A 106 4.95 -1.55 13.50
C ALA A 106 5.28 -2.85 12.66
N PRO A 107 6.08 -2.82 11.58
CA PRO A 107 6.96 -1.74 11.14
C PRO A 107 6.66 -1.23 9.74
N ALA A 108 6.26 0.04 9.69
CA ALA A 108 6.62 0.90 8.58
C ALA A 108 8.15 0.97 8.51
N ALA A 109 8.70 0.71 7.32
CA ALA A 109 10.10 0.91 7.03
C ALA A 109 10.50 2.34 7.43
N ARG A 110 11.40 2.44 8.41
CA ARG A 110 11.97 3.72 8.85
C ARG A 110 12.54 4.47 7.64
N PRO A 111 12.38 5.80 7.54
CA PRO A 111 13.36 6.61 6.84
C PRO A 111 14.69 6.41 7.57
N ALA A 112 15.68 5.87 6.87
CA ALA A 112 17.04 5.79 7.37
C ALA A 112 17.51 7.20 7.79
N PRO A 113 18.33 7.32 8.85
CA PRO A 113 18.92 8.60 9.22
C PRO A 113 19.62 9.20 7.99
N ALA A 114 19.39 10.48 7.75
CA ALA A 114 20.17 11.26 6.80
C ALA A 114 21.65 11.09 7.19
N ARG A 115 22.34 10.23 6.43
CA ARG A 115 23.78 10.06 6.52
C ARG A 115 24.36 11.45 6.17
N PRO A 116 25.38 11.96 6.89
CA PRO A 116 26.00 13.21 6.51
C PRO A 116 26.37 13.10 5.04
N ALA A 117 26.05 14.15 4.27
CA ALA A 117 26.34 14.26 2.85
C ALA A 117 27.83 13.95 2.64
N GLY A 118 28.13 12.71 2.29
CA GLY A 118 29.41 12.32 1.76
C GLY A 118 29.58 13.09 0.47
N VAL A 119 30.72 13.77 0.36
CA VAL A 119 31.19 14.51 -0.81
C VAL A 119 30.62 13.89 -2.08
N ALA A 120 29.78 14.64 -2.77
CA ALA A 120 29.11 14.19 -3.98
C ALA A 120 30.16 13.62 -4.94
N ALA A 121 30.10 12.31 -5.17
CA ALA A 121 30.60 11.80 -6.43
C ALA A 121 29.78 12.53 -7.49
N ASP A 122 30.47 13.26 -8.36
CA ASP A 122 29.92 14.16 -9.36
C ASP A 122 29.23 13.31 -10.45
N LEU A 123 28.11 12.68 -10.09
CA LEU A 123 27.26 11.96 -11.03
C LEU A 123 26.52 13.02 -11.86
N PRO A 124 26.24 12.74 -13.14
CA PRO A 124 25.45 13.65 -14.00
C PRO A 124 24.09 14.04 -13.41
N ILE A 125 23.60 13.28 -12.42
CA ILE A 125 22.38 13.56 -11.67
C ILE A 125 22.72 14.00 -10.24
N ALA A 126 22.50 15.27 -9.94
CA ALA A 126 22.68 15.82 -8.60
C ALA A 126 21.83 15.08 -7.54
N ALA A 127 22.45 14.78 -6.39
CA ALA A 127 21.84 14.11 -5.26
C ALA A 127 21.17 12.76 -5.60
N TYR A 128 21.69 12.04 -6.60
CA TYR A 128 21.16 10.78 -7.14
C TYR A 128 20.70 9.77 -6.07
N ASP A 129 21.52 9.55 -5.03
CA ASP A 129 21.23 8.59 -3.95
C ASP A 129 19.98 8.89 -3.13
N SER A 130 19.60 10.16 -3.06
CA SER A 130 18.41 10.63 -2.33
C SER A 130 17.13 10.56 -3.18
N LEU A 131 17.25 10.37 -4.48
CA LEU A 131 16.13 10.36 -5.41
C LEU A 131 15.47 8.97 -5.47
N ALA A 132 14.15 8.98 -5.60
CA ALA A 132 13.38 7.78 -5.94
C ALA A 132 13.53 7.44 -7.43
N ALA A 133 13.37 6.16 -7.80
CA ALA A 133 13.49 5.73 -9.20
C ALA A 133 12.55 6.51 -10.15
N SER A 134 11.35 6.87 -9.69
CA SER A 134 10.40 7.69 -10.46
C SER A 134 10.89 9.11 -10.76
N GLN A 135 11.78 9.66 -9.93
CA GLN A 135 12.40 10.98 -10.13
C GLN A 135 13.65 10.90 -11.00
N VAL A 136 14.33 9.75 -10.98
CA VAL A 136 15.54 9.50 -11.78
C VAL A 136 15.19 9.22 -13.25
N ILE A 137 14.17 8.41 -13.51
CA ILE A 137 13.78 7.98 -14.88
C ILE A 137 13.60 9.13 -15.87
N PRO A 138 12.88 10.23 -15.55
CA PRO A 138 12.74 11.36 -16.46
C PRO A 138 14.06 12.08 -16.75
N ARG A 139 15.01 12.05 -15.80
CA ARG A 139 16.32 12.70 -15.94
C ARG A 139 17.26 11.88 -16.82
N LEU A 140 17.16 10.54 -16.79
CA LEU A 140 17.94 9.65 -17.66
C LEU A 140 17.69 9.93 -19.15
N ALA A 141 16.48 10.34 -19.53
CA ALA A 141 16.13 10.61 -20.93
C ALA A 141 16.86 11.84 -21.52
N GLY A 142 17.42 12.71 -20.69
CA GLY A 142 18.19 13.88 -21.12
C GLY A 142 19.70 13.70 -21.08
N LEU A 143 20.19 12.52 -20.67
CA LEU A 143 21.61 12.22 -20.56
C LEU A 143 22.18 11.65 -21.87
N SER A 144 23.45 11.92 -22.11
CA SER A 144 24.23 11.31 -23.19
C SER A 144 24.56 9.85 -22.90
N ALA A 145 24.97 9.09 -23.92
CA ALA A 145 25.33 7.68 -23.77
C ALA A 145 26.46 7.45 -22.75
N ALA A 146 27.48 8.32 -22.75
CA ALA A 146 28.58 8.25 -21.77
C ALA A 146 28.10 8.50 -20.34
N GLU A 147 27.20 9.48 -20.14
CA GLU A 147 26.62 9.77 -18.83
C GLU A 147 25.69 8.65 -18.34
N LEU A 148 25.01 7.95 -19.27
CA LEU A 148 24.21 6.77 -18.95
C LEU A 148 25.09 5.59 -18.49
N ASP A 149 26.25 5.37 -19.11
CA ASP A 149 27.22 4.35 -18.69
C ASP A 149 27.77 4.65 -17.28
N ASP A 150 28.06 5.91 -16.97
CA ASP A 150 28.50 6.33 -15.63
C ASP A 150 27.43 6.07 -14.57
N VAL A 151 26.16 6.35 -14.88
CA VAL A 151 25.02 6.09 -13.98
C VAL A 151 24.75 4.57 -13.86
N GLU A 152 24.93 3.79 -14.91
CA GLU A 152 24.80 2.32 -14.89
C GLU A 152 25.87 1.70 -13.98
N ALA A 153 27.13 2.08 -14.16
CA ALA A 153 28.24 1.62 -13.32
C ALA A 153 28.02 1.98 -11.85
N TYR A 154 27.56 3.21 -11.58
CA TYR A 154 27.23 3.65 -10.24
C TYR A 154 26.06 2.84 -9.65
N GLU A 155 24.96 2.65 -10.38
CA GLU A 155 23.79 1.91 -9.87
C GLU A 155 24.14 0.45 -9.55
N LEU A 156 24.93 -0.21 -10.39
CA LEU A 156 25.43 -1.57 -10.16
C LEU A 156 26.31 -1.68 -8.91
N ALA A 157 27.15 -0.67 -8.66
CA ALA A 157 28.02 -0.64 -7.48
C ALA A 157 27.30 -0.31 -6.17
N HIS A 158 26.10 0.29 -6.24
CA HIS A 158 25.37 0.78 -5.06
C HIS A 158 24.12 -0.03 -4.76
N ARG A 159 22.94 0.40 -5.25
CA ARG A 159 21.65 -0.18 -4.87
C ARG A 159 21.11 -1.21 -5.86
N GLY A 160 21.61 -1.24 -7.10
CA GLY A 160 21.20 -2.20 -8.12
C GLY A 160 19.70 -2.16 -8.44
N ARG A 161 19.08 -0.98 -8.49
CA ARG A 161 17.64 -0.82 -8.79
C ARG A 161 17.36 -1.23 -10.24
N LYS A 162 16.75 -2.40 -10.40
CA LYS A 162 16.41 -3.01 -11.71
C LYS A 162 15.62 -2.09 -12.64
N THR A 163 14.73 -1.24 -12.11
CA THR A 163 13.94 -0.31 -12.93
C THR A 163 14.80 0.75 -13.61
N ILE A 164 15.87 1.20 -12.96
CA ILE A 164 16.80 2.19 -13.51
C ILE A 164 17.67 1.53 -14.58
N LEU A 165 18.28 0.39 -14.26
CA LEU A 165 19.09 -0.38 -15.21
C LEU A 165 18.30 -0.75 -16.48
N GLY A 166 17.05 -1.20 -16.32
CA GLY A 166 16.18 -1.50 -17.46
C GLY A 166 15.84 -0.28 -18.31
N LYS A 167 15.68 0.90 -17.68
CA LYS A 167 15.45 2.14 -18.43
C LYS A 167 16.70 2.60 -19.18
N ILE A 168 17.89 2.42 -18.59
CA ILE A 168 19.17 2.74 -19.24
C ILE A 168 19.37 1.85 -20.48
N SER A 169 19.18 0.53 -20.36
CA SER A 169 19.25 -0.38 -21.52
C SER A 169 18.29 0.06 -22.63
N GLN A 170 17.03 0.36 -22.28
CA GLN A 170 16.04 0.82 -23.25
C GLN A 170 16.46 2.11 -23.98
N LEU A 171 17.11 3.05 -23.29
CA LEU A 171 17.56 4.31 -23.89
C LEU A 171 18.81 4.14 -24.76
N ARG A 172 19.60 3.08 -24.54
CA ARG A 172 20.76 2.74 -25.39
C ARG A 172 20.36 2.02 -26.67
N ASP A 173 19.26 1.27 -26.61
CA ASP A 173 18.70 0.51 -27.74
C ASP A 173 17.73 1.33 -28.61
N ALA A 174 17.42 2.58 -28.22
CA ALA A 174 16.50 3.48 -28.90
C ALA A 174 17.22 4.43 -29.86
#